data_AF-A0A5Y9IZL8-F1
#
_entry.id   AF-A0A5Y9IZL8-F1
#
_cell.length_a   1.000
_cell.length_b   1.000
_cell.length_c   1.000
_cell.angle_alpha   90.00
_cell.angle_beta   90.00
_cell.angle_gamma   90.00
#
_symmetry.space_group_name_H-M   'P 1'
#
loop_
_entity.id
_entity.type
_entity.pdbx_description
1 polymer ?
#
loop_
_entity_poly.entity_id
_entity_poly.type
_entity_poly.pdbx_seq_one_letter_code
_entity_poly.pdbx_strand_id
1 'polypeptide(L)'
;MSETYEIYTPNGLTLDVEKDTNKILFKENVKPTGNYTEEYSKAVFKSYHIMKNSPYKDYKPQYLDPNFYTGQKSTLVEFKEWQSIYLKDPIKGAIAPWTKAEKAYYKSLKT
;
A
#
# COMPACT_ATOMS: atom_id res chain seq x y z
N MET A 1 -18.35 -35.10 5.58
CA MET A 1 -18.18 -33.64 5.67
C MET A 1 -16.70 -33.40 5.88
N SER A 2 -16.03 -32.73 4.95
CA SER A 2 -14.66 -32.26 5.17
C SER A 2 -14.67 -31.24 6.32
N GLU A 3 -13.69 -31.31 7.21
CA GLU A 3 -13.56 -30.31 8.27
C GLU A 3 -13.12 -28.98 7.64
N THR A 4 -13.69 -27.88 8.13
CA THR A 4 -13.35 -26.53 7.69
C THR A 4 -12.79 -25.68 8.82
N TYR A 5 -12.08 -24.62 8.46
CA TYR A 5 -11.68 -23.55 9.36
C TYR A 5 -11.89 -22.19 8.69
N GLU A 6 -12.05 -21.13 9.49
CA GLU A 6 -12.28 -19.77 8.99
C GLU A 6 -10.96 -18.99 8.90
N ILE A 7 -10.83 -18.17 7.85
CA ILE A 7 -9.81 -17.13 7.75
C ILE A 7 -10.46 -15.76 7.60
N TYR A 8 -9.86 -14.74 8.23
CA TYR A 8 -10.31 -13.36 8.15
C TYR A 8 -9.37 -12.56 7.24
N THR A 9 -9.92 -11.98 6.18
CA THR A 9 -9.16 -11.17 5.22
C THR A 9 -9.05 -9.70 5.69
N PRO A 10 -8.06 -8.93 5.21
CA PRO A 10 -7.90 -7.52 5.59
C PRO A 10 -9.10 -6.62 5.27
N ASN A 11 -9.92 -6.97 4.28
CA ASN A 11 -11.16 -6.27 3.96
C ASN A 11 -12.38 -6.75 4.77
N GLY A 12 -12.16 -7.57 5.81
CA GLY A 12 -13.19 -8.00 6.74
C GLY A 12 -14.08 -9.15 6.25
N LEU A 13 -13.66 -9.88 5.20
CA LEU A 13 -14.38 -11.07 4.77
C LEU A 13 -13.91 -12.29 5.58
N THR A 14 -14.88 -13.12 5.98
CA THR A 14 -14.61 -14.45 6.52
C THR A 14 -14.72 -15.45 5.39
N LEU A 15 -13.68 -16.27 5.21
CA LEU A 15 -13.65 -17.32 4.20
C LEU A 15 -13.56 -18.69 4.87
N ASP A 16 -14.41 -19.61 4.45
CA ASP A 16 -14.38 -21.01 4.88
C ASP A 16 -13.30 -21.74 4.07
N VAL A 17 -12.46 -22.55 4.73
CA VAL A 17 -11.36 -23.28 4.07
C VAL A 17 -11.42 -24.76 4.44
N GLU A 18 -11.34 -25.64 3.44
CA GLU A 18 -11.18 -27.08 3.67
C GLU A 18 -9.83 -27.40 4.30
N LYS A 19 -9.81 -28.12 5.43
CA LYS A 19 -8.56 -28.45 6.14
C LYS A 19 -7.58 -29.28 5.31
N ASP A 20 -8.06 -30.25 4.54
CA ASP A 20 -7.20 -31.22 3.87
C ASP A 20 -6.51 -30.63 2.63
N THR A 21 -7.22 -29.76 1.92
CA THR A 21 -6.80 -29.24 0.60
C THR A 21 -6.35 -27.79 0.67
N ASN A 22 -6.63 -27.08 1.77
CA ASN A 22 -6.58 -25.62 1.87
C ASN A 22 -7.37 -24.93 0.75
N LYS A 23 -8.44 -25.57 0.24
CA LYS A 23 -9.29 -24.96 -0.77
C LYS A 23 -10.25 -23.99 -0.10
N ILE A 24 -10.27 -22.76 -0.60
CA ILE A 24 -11.21 -21.75 -0.10
C ILE A 24 -12.60 -22.03 -0.69
N LEU A 25 -13.59 -22.11 0.18
CA LEU A 25 -15.00 -22.30 -0.12
C LEU A 25 -15.70 -20.94 -0.13
N PHE A 26 -16.16 -20.51 -1.30
CA PHE A 26 -16.96 -19.30 -1.42
C PHE A 26 -18.44 -19.67 -1.42
N LYS A 27 -19.21 -18.99 -0.57
CA LYS A 27 -20.68 -19.05 -0.62
C LYS A 27 -21.14 -18.36 -1.91
N GLU A 28 -22.26 -18.81 -2.47
CA GLU A 28 -22.80 -18.27 -3.72
C GLU A 28 -22.87 -16.73 -3.66
N ASN A 29 -22.26 -16.08 -4.66
CA ASN A 29 -22.27 -14.63 -4.74
C ASN A 29 -23.68 -14.17 -5.15
N VAL A 30 -24.22 -13.19 -4.42
CA VAL A 30 -25.50 -12.54 -4.74
C VAL A 30 -25.46 -11.86 -6.13
N LYS A 31 -24.26 -11.61 -6.66
CA LYS A 31 -24.02 -11.07 -8.00
C LYS A 31 -23.24 -12.08 -8.84
N PRO A 32 -23.49 -12.17 -10.16
CA PRO A 32 -22.70 -13.03 -11.04
C PRO A 32 -21.25 -12.59 -11.03
N THR A 33 -20.39 -13.42 -10.44
CA THR A 33 -18.94 -13.31 -10.48
C THR A 33 -18.39 -14.42 -11.35
N GLY A 34 -17.20 -14.25 -11.92
CA GLY A 34 -16.52 -15.34 -12.64
C GLY A 34 -16.29 -16.56 -11.75
N ASN A 35 -16.04 -17.72 -12.37
CA ASN A 35 -15.74 -18.96 -11.66
C ASN A 35 -14.43 -18.80 -10.89
N TYR A 36 -14.49 -18.97 -9.57
CA TYR A 36 -13.30 -19.01 -8.73
C TYR A 36 -12.61 -20.37 -8.89
N THR A 37 -11.34 -20.35 -9.25
CA THR A 37 -10.52 -21.55 -9.52
C THR A 37 -9.53 -21.84 -8.39
N GLU A 38 -8.93 -23.04 -8.40
CA GLU A 38 -7.91 -23.46 -7.43
C GLU A 38 -6.71 -22.49 -7.40
N GLU A 39 -6.37 -21.88 -8.53
CA GLU A 39 -5.30 -20.90 -8.69
C GLU A 39 -5.50 -19.67 -7.80
N TYR A 40 -6.74 -19.23 -7.61
CA TYR A 40 -7.01 -18.10 -6.73
C TYR A 40 -6.76 -18.48 -5.25
N SER A 41 -7.13 -19.69 -4.83
CA SER A 41 -6.79 -20.18 -3.48
C SER A 41 -5.26 -20.18 -3.29
N LYS A 42 -4.53 -20.72 -4.28
CA LYS A 42 -3.05 -20.70 -4.29
C LYS A 42 -2.49 -19.28 -4.21
N ALA A 43 -3.07 -18.34 -4.94
CA ALA A 43 -2.64 -16.94 -4.92
C ALA A 43 -2.83 -16.29 -3.55
N VAL A 44 -3.94 -16.55 -2.86
CA VAL A 44 -4.21 -16.02 -1.51
C VAL A 44 -3.17 -16.55 -0.51
N PHE A 45 -2.95 -17.86 -0.46
CA PHE A 45 -1.96 -18.44 0.46
C PHE A 45 -0.53 -18.04 0.14
N LYS A 46 -0.17 -17.95 -1.15
CA LYS A 46 1.14 -17.45 -1.58
C LYS A 46 1.34 -15.99 -1.16
N SER A 47 0.33 -15.15 -1.32
CA SER A 47 0.37 -13.74 -0.90
C SER A 47 0.52 -13.61 0.61
N TYR A 48 -0.23 -14.40 1.38
CA TYR A 48 -0.09 -14.46 2.83
C TYR A 48 1.32 -14.90 3.26
N HIS A 49 1.86 -15.94 2.63
CA HIS A 49 3.21 -16.43 2.92
C HIS A 49 4.27 -15.37 2.60
N ILE A 50 4.16 -14.67 1.47
CA ILE A 50 5.05 -13.55 1.11
C ILE A 50 4.94 -12.43 2.15
N MET A 51 3.73 -12.05 2.54
CA MET A 51 3.50 -11.00 3.52
C MET A 51 4.14 -11.35 4.88
N LYS A 52 3.98 -12.59 5.36
CA LYS A 52 4.54 -13.04 6.65
C LYS A 52 6.06 -13.20 6.64
N ASN A 53 6.64 -13.57 5.50
CA ASN A 53 8.08 -13.79 5.36
C ASN A 53 8.82 -12.63 4.68
N SER A 54 8.12 -11.51 4.43
CA SER A 54 8.74 -10.33 3.85
C SER A 54 9.85 -9.79 4.78
N PRO A 55 11.01 -9.37 4.25
CA PRO A 55 12.01 -8.67 5.04
C PRO A 55 11.48 -7.34 5.60
N TYR A 56 10.35 -6.84 5.07
CA TYR A 56 9.68 -5.62 5.50
C TYR A 56 8.40 -5.88 6.32
N LYS A 57 8.18 -7.09 6.83
CA LYS A 57 6.95 -7.43 7.58
C LYS A 57 6.70 -6.52 8.80
N ASP A 58 7.77 -6.00 9.40
CA ASP A 58 7.75 -5.12 10.57
C ASP A 58 7.99 -3.64 10.21
N TYR A 59 7.99 -3.31 8.91
CA TYR A 59 8.19 -1.96 8.44
C TYR A 59 7.06 -1.05 8.95
N LYS A 60 7.44 -0.03 9.71
CA LYS A 60 6.56 1.06 10.11
C LYS A 60 6.83 2.25 9.20
N PRO A 61 5.87 2.70 8.38
CA PRO A 61 6.07 3.89 7.58
C PRO A 61 6.33 5.08 8.49
N GLN A 62 7.38 5.84 8.18
CA GLN A 62 7.62 7.14 8.79
C GLN A 62 6.75 8.16 8.06
N TYR A 63 5.76 8.69 8.77
CA TYR A 63 4.90 9.75 8.25
C TYR A 63 5.55 11.13 8.50
N LEU A 64 5.19 12.10 7.66
CA LEU A 64 5.56 13.49 7.88
C LEU A 64 4.89 13.98 9.16
N ASP A 65 5.68 14.22 10.20
CA ASP A 65 5.27 15.05 11.32
C ASP A 65 5.58 16.53 10.98
N PRO A 66 4.55 17.40 10.93
CA PRO A 66 4.74 18.82 10.65
C PRO A 66 5.27 19.63 11.84
N ASN A 67 5.36 19.05 13.04
CA ASN A 67 5.75 19.77 14.24
C ASN A 67 7.27 19.72 14.49
N PHE A 68 7.73 20.65 15.32
CA PHE A 68 9.10 20.69 15.81
C PHE A 68 9.12 20.33 17.30
N TYR A 69 10.02 19.40 17.66
CA TYR A 69 10.26 19.04 19.05
C TYR A 69 11.73 19.31 19.38
N THR A 70 11.96 20.05 20.46
CA THR A 70 13.30 20.44 20.90
C THR A 70 14.17 19.20 21.13
N GLY A 71 15.36 19.18 20.50
CA GLY A 71 16.31 18.07 20.64
C GLY A 71 16.03 16.84 19.78
N GLN A 72 15.01 16.87 18.90
CA GLN A 72 14.69 15.77 17.99
C GLN A 72 14.90 16.15 16.52
N LYS A 73 15.21 15.16 15.68
CA LYS A 73 15.20 15.34 14.22
C LYS A 73 13.77 15.57 13.75
N SER A 74 13.59 16.52 12.83
CA SER A 74 12.28 16.87 12.28
C SER A 74 12.12 16.31 10.87
N THR A 75 11.09 15.50 10.67
CA THR A 75 10.67 15.02 9.34
C THR A 75 10.27 16.18 8.42
N LEU A 76 9.81 17.31 8.97
CA LEU A 76 9.47 18.48 8.17
C LEU A 76 10.71 19.12 7.53
N VAL A 77 11.86 19.11 8.20
CA VAL A 77 13.12 19.63 7.64
C VAL A 77 13.56 18.77 6.48
N GLU A 78 13.66 17.45 6.70
CA GLU A 78 14.02 16.49 5.66
C GLU A 78 13.06 16.60 4.46
N PHE A 79 11.75 16.65 4.72
CA PHE A 79 10.75 16.83 3.67
C PHE A 79 10.91 18.13 2.89
N LYS A 80 11.21 19.26 3.55
CA LYS A 80 11.43 20.55 2.87
C LYS A 80 12.66 20.52 1.96
N GLU A 81 13.72 19.83 2.37
CA GLU A 81 14.91 19.63 1.52
C GLU A 81 14.55 18.86 0.26
N TRP A 82 13.85 17.72 0.40
CA TRP A 82 13.34 16.94 -0.73
C TRP A 82 12.40 17.76 -1.61
N GLN A 83 11.42 18.45 -1.02
CA GLN A 83 10.49 19.33 -1.74
C GLN A 83 11.25 20.39 -2.55
N SER A 84 12.32 20.96 -2.02
CA SER A 84 13.12 21.97 -2.73
C SER A 84 13.75 21.40 -4.01
N ILE A 85 14.19 20.14 -4.01
CA ILE A 85 14.75 19.46 -5.18
C ILE A 85 13.69 19.32 -6.27
N TYR A 86 12.48 18.87 -5.90
CA TYR A 86 11.38 18.68 -6.83
C TYR A 86 10.93 19.99 -7.52
N LEU A 87 11.08 21.12 -6.84
CA LEU A 87 10.68 22.43 -7.37
C LEU A 87 11.78 23.11 -8.20
N LYS A 88 13.00 22.56 -8.21
CA LYS A 88 14.07 23.07 -9.09
C LYS A 88 13.73 22.85 -10.55
N ASP A 89 14.24 23.73 -11.40
CA ASP A 89 14.11 23.55 -12.84
C ASP A 89 14.94 22.36 -13.32
N PRO A 90 14.41 21.57 -14.26
CA PRO A 90 15.11 20.40 -14.75
C PRO A 90 16.36 20.84 -15.51
N ILE A 91 17.36 19.97 -15.54
CA ILE A 91 18.50 20.13 -16.45
C ILE A 91 17.95 20.16 -17.88
N LYS A 92 18.56 20.97 -18.76
CA LYS A 92 18.11 21.10 -20.15
C LYS A 92 18.00 19.72 -20.81
N GLY A 93 16.80 19.38 -21.30
CA GLY A 93 16.49 18.09 -21.93
C GLY A 93 15.94 17.01 -20.98
N ALA A 94 15.91 17.25 -19.66
CA ALA A 94 15.28 16.37 -18.69
C ALA A 94 13.81 16.74 -18.45
N ILE A 95 12.98 15.73 -18.16
CA ILE A 95 11.58 15.92 -17.77
C ILE A 95 11.55 16.28 -16.29
N ALA A 96 10.91 17.41 -15.96
CA ALA A 96 10.63 17.76 -14.57
C ALA A 96 9.43 16.98 -14.04
N PRO A 97 9.40 16.66 -12.74
CA PRO A 97 8.23 16.06 -12.11
C PRO A 97 7.02 17.00 -12.08
N TRP A 98 7.21 18.32 -12.25
CA TRP A 98 6.16 19.33 -12.27
C TRP A 98 6.39 20.32 -13.40
N THR A 99 5.30 20.72 -14.06
CA THR A 99 5.29 21.76 -15.10
C THR A 99 5.55 23.14 -14.50
N LYS A 100 5.91 24.10 -15.36
CA LYS A 100 6.13 25.50 -14.94
C LYS A 100 4.86 26.14 -14.35
N ALA A 101 3.69 25.79 -14.88
CA ALA A 101 2.40 26.27 -14.39
C ALA A 101 2.08 25.71 -13.00
N GLU A 102 2.27 24.41 -12.76
CA GLU A 102 2.06 23.77 -11.46
C GLU A 102 3.00 24.35 -10.39
N LYS A 103 4.28 24.56 -10.74
CA LYS A 103 5.23 25.23 -9.84
C LYS A 103 4.81 26.65 -9.50
N ALA A 104 4.29 27.41 -10.47
CA ALA A 104 3.81 28.77 -10.25
C ALA A 104 2.57 28.79 -9.34
N TYR A 105 1.61 27.89 -9.59
CA TYR A 105 0.43 27.72 -8.75
C TYR A 105 0.80 27.32 -7.32
N TYR A 106 1.71 26.35 -7.14
CA TYR A 106 2.19 25.99 -5.80
C TYR A 106 2.80 27.17 -5.05
N LYS A 107 3.55 28.05 -5.75
CA LYS A 107 4.12 29.26 -5.14
C LYS A 107 3.04 30.28 -4.74
N SER A 108 1.95 30.42 -5.51
CA SER A 108 0.86 31.33 -5.14
C SER A 108 0.06 30.89 -3.90
N LEU A 109 0.11 29.59 -3.56
CA LEU A 109 -0.55 29.06 -2.36
C LEU A 109 0.24 29.31 -1.06
N LYS A 110 1.50 29.77 -1.13
CA LYS A 110 2.34 30.05 0.05
C LYS A 110 2.17 31.46 0.62
N THR A 111 1.17 32.19 0.14
CA THR A 111 0.80 33.56 0.55
C THR A 111 -0.07 33.52 1.79
#